data_AF-A0A395HCH4-F1
#
_entry.id   AF-A0A395HCH4-F1
#
_cell.length_a   1.000
_cell.length_b   1.000
_cell.length_c   1.000
_cell.angle_alpha   90.00
_cell.angle_beta   90.00
_cell.angle_gamma   90.00
#
_symmetry.space_group_name_H-M   'P 1'
#
loop_
_entity.id
_entity.type
_entity.pdbx_description
1 polymer ?
#
loop_
_entity_poly.entity_id
_entity_poly.type
_entity_poly.pdbx_seq_one_letter_code
_entity_poly.pdbx_strand_id
1 'polypeptide(L)'
;MINPITLTTPRLTLSPLTLEDVHDLHDLRSREEVMKWSLKGHPDADLPTTQTWLTRFLSPEITPDLGPRMCYAIRITDSPQQTPSTTTTSTTSKGKFIGTLGIHAEPYPINTNTEPDTNTYIHRNNSSDTQPNTKSAPKSGIHTAPDTNTHGDNASDTKRELDTVTDGHNPSATDVYGKPGAQAGINTASDTSPNTNPNSNTNITTTNHPKQIFEIGYMLHPTAWGKGYASEAVRAVTEKWFSGDPSEGADMRLLREVQAKERPGVEVERGLFGIVNQGNEGSVGVLRKMGFGGPVERVVEGDGRVSFVFWREN
;
A
#
# COMPACT_ATOMS: atom_id res chain seq x y z
N MET A 1 16.95 -7.62 9.46
CA MET A 1 15.67 -8.19 8.98
C MET A 1 14.97 -8.92 10.13
N ILE A 2 13.67 -8.68 10.33
CA ILE A 2 12.83 -9.44 11.27
C ILE A 2 12.06 -10.48 10.44
N ASN A 3 12.06 -11.74 10.88
CA ASN A 3 11.23 -12.77 10.28
C ASN A 3 9.81 -12.66 10.83
N PRO A 4 8.80 -12.37 9.99
CA PRO A 4 7.45 -12.24 10.48
C PRO A 4 6.85 -13.60 10.85
N ILE A 5 5.93 -13.61 11.81
CA ILE A 5 5.15 -14.81 12.13
C ILE A 5 4.08 -15.00 11.05
N THR A 6 4.03 -16.19 10.45
CA THR A 6 3.07 -16.55 9.38
C THR A 6 1.63 -16.25 9.79
N LEU A 7 0.88 -15.61 8.89
CA LEU A 7 -0.56 -15.39 9.04
C LEU A 7 -1.33 -16.21 8.01
N THR A 8 -2.53 -16.64 8.39
CA THR A 8 -3.48 -17.25 7.48
C THR A 8 -4.77 -16.43 7.48
N THR A 9 -5.39 -16.40 6.32
CA THR A 9 -6.66 -15.73 6.05
C THR A 9 -7.54 -16.70 5.27
N PRO A 10 -8.83 -16.40 5.03
CA PRO A 10 -9.69 -17.30 4.28
C PRO A 10 -9.13 -17.73 2.91
N ARG A 11 -8.36 -16.88 2.23
CA ARG A 11 -7.83 -17.17 0.88
C ARG A 11 -6.32 -17.08 0.76
N LEU A 12 -5.61 -16.56 1.77
CA LEU A 12 -4.17 -16.29 1.68
C LEU A 12 -3.38 -16.88 2.85
N THR A 13 -2.17 -17.32 2.54
CA THR A 13 -1.09 -17.53 3.50
C THR A 13 -0.04 -16.45 3.30
N LEU A 14 0.30 -15.76 4.38
CA LEU A 14 1.34 -14.73 4.44
C LEU A 14 2.49 -15.32 5.27
N SER A 15 3.55 -15.82 4.62
CA SER A 15 4.72 -16.39 5.31
C SER A 15 5.94 -15.50 5.11
N PRO A 16 7.04 -15.64 5.89
CA PRO A 16 8.29 -14.96 5.58
C PRO A 16 8.69 -15.10 4.12
N LEU A 17 9.11 -13.99 3.50
CA LEU A 17 9.78 -13.98 2.20
C LEU A 17 11.16 -14.62 2.36
N THR A 18 11.53 -15.57 1.48
CA THR A 18 12.84 -16.24 1.54
C THR A 18 13.56 -16.22 0.20
N LEU A 19 14.84 -16.61 0.18
CA LEU A 19 15.62 -16.72 -1.07
C LEU A 19 15.03 -17.74 -2.05
N GLU A 20 14.24 -18.69 -1.58
CA GLU A 20 13.55 -19.66 -2.43
C GLU A 20 12.47 -19.00 -3.30
N ASP A 21 12.01 -17.80 -2.94
CA ASP A 21 10.96 -17.07 -3.65
C ASP A 21 11.52 -16.22 -4.80
N VAL A 22 12.84 -16.30 -5.09
CA VAL A 22 13.50 -15.41 -6.07
C VAL A 22 12.91 -15.50 -7.47
N HIS A 23 12.48 -16.68 -7.92
CA HIS A 23 11.90 -16.87 -9.26
C HIS A 23 10.53 -16.22 -9.37
N ASP A 24 9.64 -16.46 -8.41
CA ASP A 24 8.31 -15.84 -8.36
C ASP A 24 8.42 -14.32 -8.19
N LEU A 25 9.39 -13.88 -7.37
CA LEU A 25 9.68 -12.47 -7.19
C LEU A 25 10.24 -11.83 -8.47
N HIS A 26 11.04 -12.54 -9.26
CA HIS A 26 11.55 -12.04 -10.54
C HIS A 26 10.43 -11.90 -11.58
N ASP A 27 9.50 -12.86 -11.67
CA ASP A 27 8.30 -12.70 -12.52
C ASP A 27 7.48 -11.46 -12.11
N LEU A 28 7.38 -11.18 -10.80
CA LEU A 28 6.73 -9.97 -10.31
C LEU A 28 7.53 -8.69 -10.67
N ARG A 29 8.84 -8.69 -10.45
CA ARG A 29 9.73 -7.52 -10.60
C ARG A 29 10.22 -7.26 -12.03
N SER A 30 9.94 -8.15 -12.98
CA SER A 30 10.22 -7.95 -14.41
C SER A 30 9.10 -7.22 -15.16
N ARG A 31 8.00 -6.88 -14.46
CA ARG A 31 6.80 -6.27 -15.05
C ARG A 31 6.80 -4.76 -14.87
N GLU A 32 6.67 -4.02 -15.96
CA GLU A 32 6.64 -2.55 -15.95
C GLU A 32 5.42 -2.04 -15.20
N GLU A 33 4.25 -2.64 -15.43
CA GLU A 33 3.01 -2.27 -14.79
C GLU A 33 3.03 -2.43 -13.26
N VAL A 34 3.92 -3.29 -12.75
CA VAL A 34 4.19 -3.48 -11.32
C VAL A 34 5.29 -2.52 -10.87
N MET A 35 6.47 -2.54 -11.50
CA MET A 35 7.65 -1.84 -10.97
C MET A 35 7.62 -0.33 -11.09
N LYS A 36 6.77 0.25 -11.96
CA LYS A 36 6.58 1.70 -12.06
C LYS A 36 6.11 2.37 -10.76
N TRP A 37 5.53 1.59 -9.83
CA TRP A 37 5.07 2.05 -8.52
C TRP A 37 6.06 1.73 -7.38
N SER A 38 7.19 1.13 -7.71
CA SER A 38 8.27 0.90 -6.74
C SER A 38 9.25 2.07 -6.75
N LEU A 39 10.06 2.20 -5.70
CA LEU A 39 11.14 3.19 -5.66
C LEU A 39 12.13 3.05 -6.84
N LYS A 40 12.34 1.82 -7.33
CA LYS A 40 13.17 1.57 -8.52
C LYS A 40 12.55 2.14 -9.78
N GLY A 41 11.22 2.20 -9.86
CA GLY A 41 10.47 2.77 -10.98
C GLY A 41 10.54 1.98 -12.29
N HIS A 42 11.37 0.94 -12.39
CA HIS A 42 11.54 0.14 -13.61
C HIS A 42 11.77 -1.36 -13.32
N PRO A 43 11.49 -2.24 -14.29
CA PRO A 43 11.74 -3.67 -14.17
C PRO A 43 13.18 -4.06 -13.86
N ASP A 44 13.36 -5.16 -13.14
CA ASP A 44 14.64 -5.88 -13.09
C ASP A 44 14.94 -6.50 -14.47
N ALA A 45 16.18 -6.37 -14.93
CA ALA A 45 16.60 -6.84 -16.25
C ALA A 45 16.66 -8.38 -16.34
N ASP A 46 17.04 -9.04 -15.24
CA ASP A 46 17.26 -10.48 -15.20
C ASP A 46 17.15 -11.05 -13.77
N LEU A 47 17.13 -12.38 -13.67
CA LEU A 47 17.05 -13.10 -12.40
C LEU A 47 18.24 -12.78 -11.46
N PRO A 48 19.51 -12.69 -11.92
CA PRO A 48 20.62 -12.27 -11.07
C PRO A 48 20.43 -10.88 -10.41
N THR A 49 19.82 -9.92 -11.12
CA THR A 49 19.47 -8.62 -10.57
C THR A 49 18.50 -8.77 -9.40
N THR A 50 17.41 -9.54 -9.60
CA THR A 50 16.44 -9.82 -8.54
C THR A 50 17.07 -10.60 -7.38
N GLN A 51 17.93 -11.57 -7.65
CA GLN A 51 18.66 -12.34 -6.64
C GLN A 51 19.55 -11.44 -5.78
N THR A 52 20.27 -10.52 -6.39
CA THR A 52 21.15 -9.55 -5.70
C THR A 52 20.33 -8.65 -4.77
N TRP A 53 19.23 -8.11 -5.30
CA TRP A 53 18.30 -7.30 -4.50
C TRP A 53 17.71 -8.10 -3.34
N LEU A 54 17.23 -9.33 -3.59
CA LEU A 54 16.60 -10.16 -2.57
C LEU A 54 17.59 -10.57 -1.47
N THR A 55 18.82 -10.93 -1.83
CA THR A 55 19.88 -11.23 -0.87
C THR A 55 20.18 -10.04 0.02
N ARG A 56 20.32 -8.83 -0.55
CA ARG A 56 20.50 -7.59 0.23
C ARG A 56 19.29 -7.32 1.11
N PHE A 57 18.09 -7.43 0.55
CA PHE A 57 16.84 -7.19 1.26
C PHE A 57 16.66 -8.13 2.46
N LEU A 58 17.01 -9.41 2.33
CA LEU A 58 16.90 -10.39 3.41
C LEU A 58 18.08 -10.38 4.40
N SER A 59 19.13 -9.60 4.12
CA SER A 59 20.29 -9.48 5.00
C SER A 59 19.88 -9.07 6.43
N PRO A 60 20.51 -9.62 7.48
CA PRO A 60 20.27 -9.17 8.84
C PRO A 60 20.70 -7.71 9.06
N GLU A 61 21.57 -7.17 8.20
CA GLU A 61 22.10 -5.80 8.29
C GLU A 61 21.00 -4.73 8.33
N ILE A 62 21.25 -3.72 9.15
CA ILE A 62 20.41 -2.53 9.33
C ILE A 62 21.25 -1.32 8.96
N THR A 63 21.14 -0.92 7.70
CA THR A 63 21.81 0.27 7.15
C THR A 63 20.85 1.46 7.15
N PRO A 64 21.35 2.70 6.96
CA PRO A 64 20.50 3.89 6.81
C PRO A 64 19.37 3.75 5.78
N ASP A 65 19.64 3.08 4.65
CA ASP A 65 18.70 2.86 3.54
C ASP A 65 17.76 1.66 3.71
N LEU A 66 18.12 0.67 4.53
CA LEU A 66 17.30 -0.54 4.71
C LEU A 66 16.46 -0.52 5.97
N GLY A 67 17.01 0.03 7.05
CA GLY A 67 16.37 0.04 8.36
C GLY A 67 15.98 -1.35 8.90
N PRO A 68 15.38 -1.37 10.10
CA PRO A 68 14.57 -2.48 10.59
C PRO A 68 13.38 -2.72 9.66
N ARG A 69 13.15 -3.98 9.27
CA ARG A 69 12.13 -4.34 8.28
C ARG A 69 11.69 -5.80 8.42
N MET A 70 10.49 -6.10 7.94
CA MET A 70 9.95 -7.45 7.75
C MET A 70 9.15 -7.52 6.46
N CYS A 71 9.03 -8.71 5.86
CA CYS A 71 8.26 -8.89 4.64
C CYS A 71 7.73 -10.32 4.51
N TYR A 72 6.47 -10.39 4.11
CA TYR A 72 5.74 -11.59 3.78
C TYR A 72 5.78 -11.83 2.28
N ALA A 73 5.92 -13.08 1.88
CA ALA A 73 5.43 -13.58 0.62
C ALA A 73 3.94 -13.90 0.76
N ILE A 74 3.12 -13.35 -0.14
CA ILE A 74 1.67 -13.56 -0.20
C ILE A 74 1.40 -14.73 -1.14
N ARG A 75 0.74 -15.78 -0.63
CA ARG A 75 0.34 -16.95 -1.41
C ARG A 75 -1.16 -17.17 -1.33
N ILE A 76 -1.78 -17.63 -2.42
CA ILE A 76 -3.15 -18.15 -2.36
C ILE A 76 -3.11 -19.49 -1.62
N THR A 77 -3.98 -19.65 -0.63
CA THR A 77 -4.15 -20.91 0.08
C THR A 77 -4.81 -21.93 -0.84
N ASP A 78 -4.18 -23.08 -1.05
CA ASP A 78 -4.84 -24.22 -1.68
C ASP A 78 -6.00 -24.65 -0.76
N SER A 79 -7.23 -24.68 -1.28
CA SER A 79 -8.42 -24.97 -0.46
C SER A 79 -8.25 -26.26 0.35
N PRO A 80 -8.61 -26.30 1.65
CA PRO A 80 -8.63 -27.54 2.41
C PRO A 80 -9.83 -28.39 1.97
N GLN A 81 -9.71 -29.08 0.83
CA GLN A 81 -10.63 -30.15 0.48
C GLN A 81 -9.93 -31.21 -0.38
N GLN A 82 -9.03 -31.97 0.23
CA GLN A 82 -8.73 -33.33 -0.20
C GLN A 82 -8.77 -34.27 1.01
N THR A 83 -9.73 -35.19 0.96
CA THR A 83 -9.87 -36.41 1.77
C THR A 83 -8.52 -37.14 1.84
N PRO A 84 -8.13 -37.78 2.96
CA PRO A 84 -6.81 -38.38 3.09
C PRO A 84 -6.66 -39.59 2.16
N SER A 85 -5.97 -39.41 1.04
CA SER A 85 -5.39 -40.49 0.23
C SER A 85 -3.91 -40.65 0.57
N THR A 86 -3.57 -41.89 0.92
CA THR A 86 -2.34 -42.35 1.54
C THR A 86 -1.12 -42.27 0.61
N THR A 87 0.00 -41.80 1.17
CA THR A 87 1.40 -42.00 0.74
C THR A 87 1.80 -41.54 -0.66
N THR A 88 2.54 -40.42 -0.73
CA THR A 88 3.82 -40.29 -1.45
C THR A 88 4.53 -39.06 -0.88
N THR A 89 5.85 -39.10 -0.75
CA THR A 89 6.78 -38.02 -0.33
C THR A 89 6.37 -36.67 -0.91
N SER A 90 5.58 -35.89 -0.16
CA SER A 90 5.08 -34.59 -0.60
C SER A 90 6.11 -33.52 -0.25
N THR A 91 6.82 -33.01 -1.26
CA THR A 91 7.29 -31.62 -1.18
C THR A 91 6.04 -30.77 -0.94
N THR A 92 5.94 -30.15 0.24
CA THR A 92 4.82 -29.27 0.57
C THR A 92 4.81 -28.14 -0.47
N SER A 93 3.94 -28.25 -1.47
CA SER A 93 3.76 -27.23 -2.49
C SER A 93 3.39 -25.93 -1.76
N LYS A 94 4.32 -24.98 -1.70
CA LYS A 94 3.99 -23.63 -1.24
C LYS A 94 2.89 -23.13 -2.20
N GLY A 95 1.73 -22.74 -1.67
CA GLY A 95 0.62 -22.25 -2.48
C GLY A 95 1.05 -21.14 -3.44
N LYS A 96 0.25 -20.85 -4.48
CA LYS A 96 0.67 -19.92 -5.55
C LYS A 96 1.09 -18.55 -5.02
N PHE A 97 2.34 -18.14 -5.26
CA PHE A 97 2.82 -16.79 -4.98
C PHE A 97 2.07 -15.75 -5.81
N ILE A 98 1.64 -14.68 -5.16
CA ILE A 98 0.92 -13.57 -5.82
C ILE A 98 1.45 -12.19 -5.45
N GLY A 99 2.47 -12.09 -4.59
CA GLY A 99 2.96 -10.78 -4.17
C GLY A 99 3.80 -10.79 -2.91
N THR A 100 4.20 -9.59 -2.50
CA THR A 100 4.89 -9.31 -1.24
C THR A 100 4.12 -8.27 -0.44
N LEU A 101 4.25 -8.29 0.88
CA LEU A 101 3.74 -7.26 1.79
C LEU A 101 4.67 -7.14 3.00
N GLY A 102 5.05 -5.93 3.40
CA GLY A 102 6.02 -5.75 4.47
C GLY A 102 5.85 -4.44 5.20
N ILE A 103 6.55 -4.35 6.33
CA ILE A 103 6.65 -3.15 7.14
C ILE A 103 8.13 -2.85 7.34
N HIS A 104 8.51 -1.59 7.20
CA HIS A 104 9.87 -1.15 7.51
C HIS A 104 9.86 0.21 8.20
N ALA A 105 10.94 0.48 8.94
CA ALA A 105 11.18 1.79 9.53
C ALA A 105 12.03 2.63 8.59
N GLU A 106 11.53 3.80 8.23
CA GLU A 106 12.21 4.77 7.36
C GLU A 106 12.10 6.19 7.91
N PRO A 107 12.97 7.12 7.45
CA PRO A 107 12.79 8.53 7.73
C PRO A 107 11.39 9.00 7.34
N TYR A 108 10.80 9.86 8.17
CA TYR A 108 9.56 10.54 7.82
C TYR A 108 9.79 11.34 6.52
N PRO A 109 8.87 11.30 5.53
CA PRO A 109 9.07 11.99 4.27
C PRO A 109 9.26 13.50 4.47
N ILE A 110 10.30 14.08 3.88
CA ILE A 110 10.55 15.52 3.93
C ILE A 110 10.37 16.08 2.53
N ASN A 111 9.62 17.18 2.39
CA ASN A 111 9.54 17.90 1.13
C ASN A 111 10.91 18.51 0.81
N THR A 112 11.58 18.02 -0.22
CA THR A 112 12.91 18.52 -0.64
C THR A 112 12.84 19.88 -1.34
N ASN A 113 11.64 20.31 -1.76
CA ASN A 113 11.36 21.62 -2.31
C ASN A 113 10.60 22.48 -1.29
N THR A 114 11.32 23.13 -0.37
CA THR A 114 10.76 24.25 0.39
C THR A 114 10.82 25.52 -0.45
N GLU A 115 9.74 25.84 -1.17
CA GLU A 115 9.20 27.20 -1.06
C GLU A 115 8.09 27.16 0.01
N PRO A 116 7.97 28.21 0.85
CA PRO A 116 7.03 28.22 1.95
C PRO A 116 5.62 28.48 1.45
N ASP A 117 4.95 27.46 0.90
CA ASP A 117 3.55 27.61 0.50
C ASP A 117 2.61 27.40 1.68
N THR A 118 1.94 28.51 2.01
CA THR A 118 1.06 28.78 3.15
C THR A 118 -0.33 28.19 2.97
N ASN A 119 -0.45 26.92 2.59
CA ASN A 119 -1.74 26.21 2.61
C ASN A 119 -1.65 24.92 3.42
N THR A 120 -1.87 25.09 4.72
CA THR A 120 -2.11 24.05 5.72
C THR A 120 -3.26 23.13 5.28
N TYR A 121 -2.93 21.91 4.87
CA TYR A 121 -3.89 20.81 4.84
C TYR A 121 -4.24 20.42 6.29
N ILE A 122 -5.38 20.94 6.73
CA ILE A 122 -6.23 20.58 7.89
C ILE A 122 -5.53 20.45 9.27
N HIS A 123 -5.83 21.43 10.13
CA HIS A 123 -5.58 21.41 11.57
C HIS A 123 -6.20 20.18 12.27
N ARG A 124 -5.38 19.50 13.10
CA ARG A 124 -5.81 18.58 14.17
C ARG A 124 -6.79 19.30 15.11
N ASN A 125 -8.04 18.85 15.17
CA ASN A 125 -8.94 19.22 16.26
C ASN A 125 -8.71 18.29 17.46
N ASN A 126 -8.12 18.85 18.52
CA ASN A 126 -8.16 18.26 19.85
C ASN A 126 -9.61 18.29 20.37
N SER A 127 -10.15 17.12 20.69
CA SER A 127 -11.39 17.00 21.44
C SER A 127 -11.06 17.12 22.94
N SER A 128 -11.50 18.21 23.57
CA SER A 128 -11.66 18.30 25.02
C SER A 128 -12.85 19.20 25.34
N ASP A 129 -13.76 18.65 26.15
CA ASP A 129 -15.02 19.18 26.67
C ASP A 129 -15.13 20.69 26.91
N THR A 130 -16.30 21.27 26.59
CA THR A 130 -17.27 21.72 27.61
C THR A 130 -18.52 22.37 26.98
N GLN A 131 -19.70 21.89 27.38
CA GLN A 131 -20.99 22.58 27.24
C GLN A 131 -21.01 23.87 28.08
N PRO A 132 -21.80 24.90 27.68
CA PRO A 132 -23.12 25.03 28.31
C PRO A 132 -24.26 25.54 27.41
N ASN A 133 -25.39 24.81 27.47
CA ASN A 133 -26.79 25.22 27.53
C ASN A 133 -27.19 26.71 27.31
N THR A 134 -28.17 26.98 26.42
CA THR A 134 -29.40 27.77 26.71
C THR A 134 -30.43 27.76 25.55
N LYS A 135 -31.67 27.33 25.89
CA LYS A 135 -33.04 27.68 25.41
C LYS A 135 -33.17 28.47 24.08
N SER A 136 -34.06 28.14 23.13
CA SER A 136 -35.54 28.25 23.21
C SER A 136 -36.20 27.77 21.89
N ALA A 137 -37.39 27.13 21.98
CA ALA A 137 -38.32 26.87 20.86
C ALA A 137 -39.22 28.12 20.58
N PRO A 138 -40.17 28.20 19.59
CA PRO A 138 -41.07 27.12 19.12
C PRO A 138 -41.55 27.08 17.63
N LYS A 139 -42.03 25.88 17.25
CA LYS A 139 -43.18 25.44 16.40
C LYS A 139 -43.72 26.22 15.17
N SER A 140 -43.93 25.45 14.08
CA SER A 140 -45.19 25.18 13.29
C SER A 140 -44.84 25.05 11.80
N GLY A 141 -45.49 24.32 10.87
CA GLY A 141 -46.67 23.44 10.79
C GLY A 141 -46.53 22.62 9.47
N ILE A 142 -46.91 21.34 9.42
CA ILE A 142 -48.20 20.79 8.97
C ILE A 142 -48.43 20.77 7.43
N HIS A 143 -48.65 19.53 6.91
CA HIS A 143 -49.40 19.10 5.70
C HIS A 143 -48.81 19.42 4.30
N THR A 144 -48.93 18.60 3.24
CA THR A 144 -49.59 17.31 2.92
C THR A 144 -49.11 16.89 1.53
N ALA A 145 -48.97 15.58 1.27
CA ALA A 145 -49.01 14.99 -0.08
C ALA A 145 -50.46 15.02 -0.63
N PRO A 146 -50.70 14.77 -1.93
CA PRO A 146 -50.85 13.37 -2.34
C PRO A 146 -50.39 13.00 -3.77
N ASP A 147 -50.13 11.69 -3.88
CA ASP A 147 -50.27 10.72 -4.97
C ASP A 147 -50.87 11.15 -6.34
N THR A 148 -50.36 10.55 -7.43
CA THR A 148 -51.07 9.47 -8.15
C THR A 148 -50.25 8.87 -9.31
N ASN A 149 -50.22 7.53 -9.31
CA ASN A 149 -50.02 6.56 -10.41
C ASN A 149 -50.85 6.92 -11.68
N THR A 150 -50.64 6.47 -12.94
CA THR A 150 -50.32 5.13 -13.49
C THR A 150 -50.31 5.18 -15.04
N HIS A 151 -49.77 4.11 -15.67
CA HIS A 151 -50.00 3.59 -17.06
C HIS A 151 -49.31 4.32 -18.23
N GLY A 152 -48.79 3.68 -19.28
CA GLY A 152 -48.76 2.26 -19.71
C GLY A 152 -48.10 2.13 -21.10
N ASP A 153 -47.56 0.93 -21.37
CA ASP A 153 -47.46 0.16 -22.63
C ASP A 153 -46.74 0.64 -23.93
N ASN A 154 -45.86 -0.29 -24.40
CA ASN A 154 -45.62 -0.79 -25.77
C ASN A 154 -45.10 0.16 -26.87
N ALA A 155 -44.41 -0.25 -27.95
CA ALA A 155 -43.56 -1.37 -28.37
C ALA A 155 -43.24 -1.09 -29.86
N SER A 156 -42.04 -1.47 -30.37
CA SER A 156 -41.74 -1.78 -31.80
C SER A 156 -41.79 -0.60 -32.81
N ASP A 157 -41.15 -0.53 -33.98
CA ASP A 157 -40.18 -1.36 -34.72
C ASP A 157 -39.67 -0.54 -35.94
N THR A 158 -38.60 -1.01 -36.59
CA THR A 158 -38.21 -0.84 -38.03
C THR A 158 -37.57 0.44 -38.62
N LYS A 159 -36.26 0.27 -38.94
CA LYS A 159 -35.54 0.43 -40.24
C LYS A 159 -35.67 1.70 -41.10
N ARG A 160 -34.53 2.34 -41.43
CA ARG A 160 -33.93 2.34 -42.80
C ARG A 160 -32.51 2.95 -42.85
N GLU A 161 -31.67 2.30 -43.66
CA GLU A 161 -30.30 2.67 -44.08
C GLU A 161 -30.20 3.99 -44.86
N LEU A 162 -29.03 4.64 -44.77
CA LEU A 162 -28.37 5.19 -45.96
C LEU A 162 -26.84 5.19 -45.77
N ASP A 163 -26.16 4.50 -46.68
CA ASP A 163 -24.71 4.41 -46.81
C ASP A 163 -24.07 5.74 -47.26
N THR A 164 -22.95 6.11 -46.63
CA THR A 164 -21.85 6.82 -47.31
C THR A 164 -20.52 6.26 -46.82
N VAL A 165 -19.81 5.62 -47.75
CA VAL A 165 -18.42 5.17 -47.63
C VAL A 165 -17.48 6.36 -47.79
N THR A 166 -16.63 6.61 -46.79
CA THR A 166 -15.31 7.23 -46.99
C THR A 166 -14.32 6.69 -45.94
N ASP A 167 -13.36 5.92 -46.44
CA ASP A 167 -12.00 5.66 -45.99
C ASP A 167 -11.59 5.93 -44.52
N GLY A 168 -11.33 4.83 -43.83
CA GLY A 168 -9.99 4.55 -43.28
C GLY A 168 -9.53 5.38 -42.11
N HIS A 169 -9.94 5.03 -40.89
CA HIS A 169 -9.11 5.08 -39.68
C HIS A 169 -9.50 3.89 -38.78
N ASN A 170 -8.53 3.02 -38.52
CA ASN A 170 -8.65 1.90 -37.60
C ASN A 170 -8.79 2.42 -36.16
N PRO A 171 -9.92 2.22 -35.44
CA PRO A 171 -9.95 2.55 -34.02
C PRO A 171 -9.13 1.51 -33.26
N SER A 172 -7.93 1.93 -32.89
CA SER A 172 -7.03 1.30 -31.95
C SER A 172 -7.80 0.72 -30.75
N ALA A 173 -7.49 -0.52 -30.41
CA ALA A 173 -7.95 -1.22 -29.23
C ALA A 173 -7.69 -0.40 -27.95
N THR A 174 -8.72 0.20 -27.36
CA THR A 174 -8.63 0.93 -26.08
C THR A 174 -9.66 0.52 -25.04
N ASP A 175 -10.21 -0.70 -25.10
CA ASP A 175 -11.26 -1.13 -24.14
C ASP A 175 -11.06 -2.53 -23.55
N VAL A 176 -9.80 -2.92 -23.27
CA VAL A 176 -9.50 -4.15 -22.51
C VAL A 176 -8.34 -3.93 -21.53
N TYR A 177 -8.50 -3.01 -20.56
CA TYR A 177 -7.68 -3.06 -19.34
C TYR A 177 -8.55 -2.79 -18.11
N GLY A 178 -8.61 -3.82 -17.25
CA GLY A 178 -9.36 -3.81 -16.00
C GLY A 178 -8.87 -2.73 -15.02
N LYS A 179 -9.72 -2.46 -14.03
CA LYS A 179 -9.55 -1.47 -12.95
C LYS A 179 -8.10 -1.30 -12.46
N PRO A 180 -7.64 -0.06 -12.17
CA PRO A 180 -6.26 0.21 -11.76
C PRO A 180 -5.89 -0.56 -10.47
N GLY A 181 -4.72 -1.21 -10.50
CA GLY A 181 -4.18 -2.06 -9.45
C GLY A 181 -3.89 -1.30 -8.14
N ALA A 182 -3.94 -2.03 -7.02
CA ALA A 182 -3.54 -1.53 -5.72
C ALA A 182 -2.09 -1.96 -5.44
N GLN A 183 -1.19 -1.00 -5.25
CA GLN A 183 0.23 -1.23 -4.96
C GLN A 183 0.87 -0.07 -4.20
N ALA A 184 1.58 -0.30 -3.10
CA ALA A 184 2.39 0.71 -2.41
C ALA A 184 3.74 0.06 -2.15
N GLY A 185 4.86 0.52 -2.72
CA GLY A 185 6.13 -0.19 -2.57
C GLY A 185 6.53 -0.38 -1.10
N ILE A 186 7.16 -1.52 -0.76
CA ILE A 186 7.95 -1.60 0.49
C ILE A 186 9.30 -0.96 0.16
N ASN A 187 9.58 0.22 0.70
CA ASN A 187 10.84 0.93 0.45
C ASN A 187 12.00 0.21 1.12
N THR A 188 12.71 -0.62 0.38
CA THR A 188 13.95 -1.21 0.91
C THR A 188 14.92 -1.49 -0.23
N ALA A 189 16.10 -0.89 -0.10
CA ALA A 189 17.20 -0.77 -1.05
C ALA A 189 16.95 0.26 -2.16
N SER A 190 17.42 1.47 -1.92
CA SER A 190 17.83 2.37 -2.99
C SER A 190 18.88 1.65 -3.86
N ASP A 191 18.55 1.39 -5.14
CA ASP A 191 19.55 1.00 -6.16
C ASP A 191 20.48 2.18 -6.53
N THR A 192 20.26 3.37 -5.95
CA THR A 192 21.14 4.52 -6.13
C THR A 192 22.36 4.40 -5.23
N SER A 193 23.56 4.38 -5.82
CA SER A 193 24.81 4.66 -5.12
C SER A 193 24.67 5.89 -4.21
N PRO A 194 25.38 5.94 -3.07
CA PRO A 194 25.37 7.12 -2.22
C PRO A 194 25.88 8.31 -3.04
N ASN A 195 25.04 9.33 -3.24
CA ASN A 195 25.50 10.61 -3.74
C ASN A 195 26.36 11.25 -2.66
N THR A 196 27.67 11.01 -2.72
CA THR A 196 28.67 11.71 -1.90
C THR A 196 28.84 13.12 -2.46
N ASN A 197 28.00 14.06 -2.03
CA ASN A 197 28.32 15.48 -2.16
C ASN A 197 28.60 16.08 -0.78
N PRO A 198 29.87 16.28 -0.38
CA PRO A 198 30.22 16.69 0.98
C PRO A 198 30.02 18.19 1.25
N ASN A 199 29.53 19.00 0.30
CA ASN A 199 29.48 20.44 0.46
C ASN A 199 28.08 21.02 0.20
N SER A 200 27.28 21.12 1.25
CA SER A 200 26.27 22.17 1.37
C SER A 200 26.17 22.64 2.83
N ASN A 201 27.11 23.51 3.21
CA ASN A 201 26.97 24.32 4.41
C ASN A 201 25.83 25.33 4.17
N THR A 202 24.63 25.01 4.64
CA THR A 202 23.60 26.02 4.93
C THR A 202 23.13 25.82 6.36
N ASN A 203 23.48 26.78 7.22
CA ASN A 203 22.95 26.88 8.57
C ASN A 203 21.47 27.24 8.48
N ILE A 204 20.59 26.23 8.53
CA ILE A 204 19.18 26.40 8.85
C ILE A 204 18.97 25.85 10.26
N THR A 205 18.81 26.75 11.23
CA THR A 205 18.45 26.41 12.60
C THR A 205 16.94 26.09 12.64
N THR A 206 16.58 24.88 12.22
CA THR A 206 15.32 24.24 12.62
C THR A 206 15.68 23.10 13.56
N THR A 207 15.12 23.12 14.76
CA THR A 207 15.15 22.01 15.71
C THR A 207 14.37 20.81 15.15
N ASN A 208 14.86 20.19 14.08
CA ASN A 208 14.26 19.01 13.49
C ASN A 208 15.00 17.81 14.07
N HIS A 209 14.48 17.28 15.18
CA HIS A 209 14.84 15.92 15.55
C HIS A 209 14.48 15.01 14.37
N PRO A 210 15.40 14.12 13.93
CA PRO A 210 15.08 13.18 12.88
C PRO A 210 13.89 12.35 13.33
N LYS A 211 12.83 12.36 12.52
CA LYS A 211 11.59 11.63 12.76
C LYS A 211 11.55 10.42 11.83
N GLN A 212 11.07 9.29 12.32
CA GLN A 212 10.84 8.08 11.54
C GLN A 212 9.37 7.68 11.56
N ILE A 213 8.99 6.84 10.60
CA ILE A 213 7.69 6.17 10.53
C ILE A 213 7.89 4.68 10.39
N PHE A 214 6.84 3.92 10.68
CA PHE A 214 6.70 2.57 10.13
C PHE A 214 5.77 2.64 8.93
N GLU A 215 6.27 2.23 7.76
CA GLU A 215 5.50 2.21 6.53
C GLU A 215 5.10 0.77 6.17
N ILE A 216 3.85 0.57 5.76
CA ILE A 216 3.37 -0.65 5.12
C ILE A 216 3.40 -0.51 3.60
N GLY A 217 4.05 -1.47 2.94
CA GLY A 217 4.05 -1.62 1.50
C GLY A 217 3.64 -3.02 1.06
N TYR A 218 3.19 -3.16 -0.17
CA TYR A 218 2.87 -4.39 -0.86
C TYR A 218 2.95 -4.25 -2.39
N MET A 219 3.29 -5.34 -3.05
CA MET A 219 3.21 -5.51 -4.51
C MET A 219 2.47 -6.79 -4.83
N LEU A 220 1.54 -6.76 -5.78
CA LEU A 220 0.82 -7.96 -6.23
C LEU A 220 1.03 -8.19 -7.72
N HIS A 221 1.09 -9.45 -8.10
CA HIS A 221 1.10 -9.88 -9.48
C HIS A 221 -0.20 -9.45 -10.19
N PRO A 222 -0.17 -8.99 -11.46
CA PRO A 222 -1.35 -8.46 -12.15
C PRO A 222 -2.56 -9.40 -12.17
N THR A 223 -2.32 -10.72 -12.25
CA THR A 223 -3.41 -11.73 -12.21
C THR A 223 -4.15 -11.79 -10.87
N ALA A 224 -3.64 -11.14 -9.81
CA ALA A 224 -4.28 -11.02 -8.51
C ALA A 224 -5.01 -9.68 -8.31
N TRP A 225 -4.85 -8.71 -9.21
CA TRP A 225 -5.50 -7.40 -9.10
C TRP A 225 -7.02 -7.49 -9.25
N GLY A 226 -7.72 -6.57 -8.60
CA GLY A 226 -9.19 -6.52 -8.64
C GLY A 226 -9.92 -7.64 -7.88
N LYS A 227 -9.22 -8.63 -7.31
CA LYS A 227 -9.79 -9.79 -6.61
C LYS A 227 -9.90 -9.64 -5.09
N GLY A 228 -9.54 -8.47 -4.57
CA GLY A 228 -9.58 -8.14 -3.14
C GLY A 228 -8.44 -8.74 -2.30
N TYR A 229 -7.46 -9.42 -2.90
CA TYR A 229 -6.35 -10.02 -2.17
C TYR A 229 -5.47 -8.98 -1.44
N ALA A 230 -5.21 -7.83 -2.06
CA ALA A 230 -4.48 -6.75 -1.39
C ALA A 230 -5.20 -6.28 -0.12
N SER A 231 -6.52 -6.03 -0.18
CA SER A 231 -7.31 -5.66 0.99
C SER A 231 -7.30 -6.73 2.07
N GLU A 232 -7.35 -8.01 1.71
CA GLU A 232 -7.29 -9.12 2.67
C GLU A 232 -5.93 -9.22 3.36
N ALA A 233 -4.83 -9.12 2.59
CA ALA A 233 -3.47 -9.16 3.12
C ALA A 233 -3.17 -7.95 4.03
N VAL A 234 -3.49 -6.74 3.57
CA VAL A 234 -3.27 -5.50 4.33
C VAL A 234 -4.12 -5.48 5.60
N ARG A 235 -5.37 -5.97 5.54
CA ARG A 235 -6.21 -6.12 6.74
C ARG A 235 -5.53 -6.97 7.81
N ALA A 236 -5.11 -8.19 7.44
CA ALA A 236 -4.51 -9.14 8.38
C ALA A 236 -3.26 -8.57 9.07
N VAL A 237 -2.40 -7.89 8.30
CA VAL A 237 -1.18 -7.28 8.87
C VAL A 237 -1.48 -6.04 9.70
N THR A 238 -2.46 -5.23 9.30
CA THR A 238 -2.87 -4.04 10.06
C THR A 238 -3.56 -4.41 11.37
N GLU A 239 -4.44 -5.41 11.36
CA GLU A 239 -5.06 -5.96 12.58
C GLU A 239 -3.99 -6.50 13.53
N LYS A 240 -3.02 -7.27 13.02
CA LYS A 240 -1.88 -7.73 13.84
C LYS A 240 -1.08 -6.57 14.43
N TRP A 241 -0.80 -5.54 13.63
CA TRP A 241 -0.04 -4.35 14.06
C TRP A 241 -0.68 -3.62 15.25
N PHE A 242 -2.03 -3.56 15.27
CA PHE A 242 -2.83 -2.86 16.28
C PHE A 242 -3.48 -3.76 17.33
N SER A 243 -3.34 -5.09 17.23
CA SER A 243 -4.00 -6.08 18.10
C SER A 243 -3.80 -5.85 19.59
N GLY A 244 -2.63 -5.30 19.97
CA GLY A 244 -2.22 -5.17 21.38
C GLY A 244 -1.91 -6.51 22.05
N ASP A 245 -2.18 -7.64 21.40
CA ASP A 245 -1.93 -8.99 21.91
C ASP A 245 -0.42 -9.30 21.86
N PRO A 246 0.21 -9.59 23.02
CA PRO A 246 1.62 -9.91 23.05
C PRO A 246 1.98 -11.17 22.24
N SER A 247 1.13 -12.18 22.22
CA SER A 247 1.41 -13.43 21.50
C SER A 247 1.29 -13.26 19.97
N GLU A 248 0.28 -12.52 19.51
CA GLU A 248 0.04 -12.34 18.07
C GLU A 248 0.97 -11.29 17.45
N GLY A 249 1.38 -10.27 18.21
CA GLY A 249 2.20 -9.16 17.72
C GLY A 249 3.70 -9.25 18.04
N ALA A 250 4.24 -10.43 18.37
CA ALA A 250 5.62 -10.57 18.85
C ALA A 250 6.68 -10.07 17.84
N ASP A 251 6.51 -10.37 16.56
CA ASP A 251 7.35 -9.86 15.48
C ASP A 251 7.20 -8.33 15.29
N MET A 252 5.99 -7.79 15.45
CA MET A 252 5.71 -6.35 15.40
C MET A 252 6.34 -5.60 16.58
N ARG A 253 6.37 -6.20 17.77
CA ARG A 253 7.10 -5.64 18.92
C ARG A 253 8.60 -5.71 18.70
N LEU A 254 9.12 -6.84 18.24
CA LEU A 254 10.53 -7.00 17.92
C LEU A 254 11.00 -5.98 16.88
N LEU A 255 10.19 -5.69 15.85
CA LEU A 255 10.50 -4.66 14.87
C LEU A 255 10.66 -3.27 15.52
N ARG A 256 9.76 -2.91 16.45
CA ARG A 256 9.84 -1.63 17.19
C ARG A 256 11.03 -1.59 18.14
N GLU A 257 11.32 -2.68 18.83
CA GLU A 257 12.47 -2.80 19.74
C GLU A 257 13.80 -2.67 18.99
N VAL A 258 13.93 -3.35 17.84
CA VAL A 258 15.10 -3.25 16.97
C VAL A 258 15.25 -1.82 16.46
N GLN A 259 14.16 -1.16 16.03
CA GLN A 259 14.22 0.24 15.63
C GLN A 259 14.74 1.14 16.76
N ALA A 260 14.20 1.03 17.97
CA ALA A 260 14.59 1.87 19.10
C ALA A 260 16.05 1.67 19.49
N LYS A 261 16.57 0.43 19.36
CA LYS A 261 17.96 0.09 19.65
C LYS A 261 18.93 0.63 18.60
N GLU A 262 18.60 0.49 17.30
CA GLU A 262 19.49 0.86 16.19
C GLU A 262 19.45 2.36 15.87
N ARG A 263 18.43 3.07 16.37
CA ARG A 263 18.22 4.52 16.16
C ARG A 263 17.90 5.23 17.49
N PRO A 264 18.81 5.20 18.47
CA PRO A 264 18.56 5.84 19.77
C PRO A 264 18.37 7.35 19.61
N GLY A 265 17.34 7.90 20.24
CA GLY A 265 17.04 9.34 20.21
C GLY A 265 16.32 9.83 18.95
N VAL A 266 16.00 8.94 18.02
CA VAL A 266 15.14 9.25 16.85
C VAL A 266 13.68 9.08 17.27
N GLU A 267 12.88 10.13 17.07
CA GLU A 267 11.44 10.07 17.35
C GLU A 267 10.76 9.22 16.29
N VAL A 268 9.82 8.36 16.70
CA VAL A 268 8.98 7.59 15.77
C VAL A 268 7.56 8.10 15.85
N GLU A 269 7.01 8.57 14.73
CA GLU A 269 5.62 8.96 14.67
C GLU A 269 4.73 7.75 14.97
N ARG A 270 3.74 7.98 15.82
CA ARG A 270 2.79 6.95 16.19
C ARG A 270 1.93 6.55 14.98
N GLY A 271 1.53 5.28 14.95
CA GLY A 271 0.68 4.72 13.91
C GLY A 271 1.41 3.88 12.88
N LEU A 272 0.73 3.63 11.76
CA LEU A 272 1.24 2.94 10.58
C LEU A 272 0.96 3.83 9.37
N PHE A 273 1.93 3.95 8.48
CA PHE A 273 1.90 4.84 7.33
C PHE A 273 1.86 4.05 6.03
N GLY A 274 1.32 4.65 4.98
CA GLY A 274 1.45 4.15 3.61
C GLY A 274 1.64 5.30 2.66
N ILE A 275 2.66 5.22 1.81
CA ILE A 275 2.98 6.26 0.82
C ILE A 275 2.57 5.73 -0.56
N VAL A 276 1.82 6.56 -1.29
CA VAL A 276 1.21 6.14 -2.56
C VAL A 276 1.49 7.18 -3.64
N ASN A 277 2.14 6.76 -4.73
CA ASN A 277 2.36 7.63 -5.88
C ASN A 277 1.02 8.12 -6.48
N GLN A 278 1.05 9.35 -7.00
CA GLN A 278 -0.07 9.94 -7.73
C GLN A 278 -0.53 9.03 -8.88
N GLY A 279 -1.84 8.83 -8.99
CA GLY A 279 -2.47 7.97 -10.01
C GLY A 279 -2.65 6.50 -9.59
N ASN A 280 -2.17 6.10 -8.41
CA ASN A 280 -2.34 4.74 -7.89
C ASN A 280 -3.61 4.60 -7.03
N GLU A 281 -4.76 4.79 -7.69
CA GLU A 281 -6.07 4.81 -7.02
C GLU A 281 -6.46 3.46 -6.39
N GLY A 282 -5.94 2.35 -6.92
CA GLY A 282 -6.17 1.05 -6.31
C GLY A 282 -5.60 1.00 -4.89
N SER A 283 -4.40 1.56 -4.68
CA SER A 283 -3.77 1.61 -3.36
C SER A 283 -4.48 2.53 -2.40
N VAL A 284 -4.85 3.72 -2.88
CA VAL A 284 -5.65 4.65 -2.11
C VAL A 284 -6.94 3.96 -1.65
N GLY A 285 -7.58 3.20 -2.53
CA GLY A 285 -8.77 2.41 -2.21
C GLY A 285 -8.51 1.30 -1.17
N VAL A 286 -7.38 0.61 -1.22
CA VAL A 286 -7.01 -0.38 -0.19
C VAL A 286 -6.76 0.29 1.15
N LEU A 287 -5.91 1.32 1.22
CA LEU A 287 -5.56 2.02 2.46
C LEU A 287 -6.81 2.61 3.13
N ARG A 288 -7.69 3.28 2.37
CA ARG A 288 -8.95 3.82 2.90
C ARG A 288 -9.87 2.73 3.46
N LYS A 289 -10.03 1.59 2.77
CA LYS A 289 -10.80 0.45 3.30
C LYS A 289 -10.24 -0.09 4.60
N MET A 290 -8.92 0.03 4.79
CA MET A 290 -8.21 -0.41 5.99
C MET A 290 -8.12 0.69 7.05
N GLY A 291 -8.88 1.78 6.93
CA GLY A 291 -8.98 2.83 7.94
C GLY A 291 -7.82 3.82 7.96
N PHE A 292 -6.96 3.85 6.93
CA PHE A 292 -5.97 4.90 6.80
C PHE A 292 -6.66 6.20 6.35
N GLY A 293 -6.46 7.26 7.11
CA GLY A 293 -6.83 8.62 6.76
C GLY A 293 -5.79 9.28 5.86
N GLY A 294 -6.20 10.34 5.17
CA GLY A 294 -5.32 11.15 4.32
C GLY A 294 -5.84 11.42 2.91
N PRO A 295 -5.02 12.05 2.05
CA PRO A 295 -3.59 12.33 2.29
C PRO A 295 -3.36 13.33 3.43
N VAL A 296 -2.40 13.03 4.31
CA VAL A 296 -1.95 13.96 5.37
C VAL A 296 -0.78 14.82 4.90
N GLU A 297 -0.09 14.38 3.85
CA GLU A 297 1.03 15.09 3.25
C GLU A 297 1.17 14.75 1.76
N ARG A 298 1.71 15.71 1.00
CA ARG A 298 2.09 15.56 -0.40
C ARG A 298 3.61 15.72 -0.51
N VAL A 299 4.26 14.70 -1.04
CA VAL A 299 5.72 14.62 -1.19
C VAL A 299 6.08 14.66 -2.67
N VAL A 300 7.07 15.46 -3.03
CA VAL A 300 7.72 15.39 -4.35
C VAL A 300 9.06 14.67 -4.16
N GLU A 301 9.18 13.50 -4.76
CA GLU A 301 10.40 12.69 -4.74
C GLU A 301 11.50 13.36 -5.59
N GLY A 302 12.76 12.97 -5.39
CA GLY A 302 13.91 13.60 -6.06
C GLY A 302 13.90 13.48 -7.58
N ASP A 303 13.13 12.55 -8.14
CA ASP A 303 12.91 12.35 -9.58
C ASP A 303 11.64 13.04 -10.11
N GLY A 304 10.97 13.84 -9.28
CA GLY A 304 9.75 14.56 -9.62
C GLY A 304 8.46 13.76 -9.45
N ARG A 305 8.52 12.47 -9.08
CA ARG A 305 7.32 11.69 -8.76
C ARG A 305 6.60 12.32 -7.56
N VAL A 306 5.28 12.43 -7.67
CA VAL A 306 4.43 12.93 -6.58
C VAL A 306 3.87 11.74 -5.83
N SER A 307 3.95 11.80 -4.51
CA SER A 307 3.45 10.78 -3.60
C SER A 307 2.59 11.41 -2.49
N PHE A 308 1.66 10.63 -1.98
CA PHE A 308 0.69 11.02 -0.97
C PHE A 308 0.83 10.13 0.25
N VAL A 309 0.94 10.74 1.43
CA VAL A 309 1.11 10.04 2.70
C VAL A 309 -0.25 9.77 3.32
N PHE A 310 -0.51 8.52 3.67
CA PHE A 310 -1.69 8.07 4.39
C PHE A 310 -1.26 7.50 5.74
N TRP A 311 -2.16 7.57 6.73
CA TRP A 311 -1.82 7.24 8.09
C TRP A 311 -3.00 6.63 8.85
N ARG A 312 -2.70 5.68 9.72
CA ARG A 312 -3.66 5.09 10.66
C ARG A 312 -3.06 5.01 12.05
N GLU A 313 -3.87 5.34 13.05
CA GLU A 313 -3.63 5.01 14.46
C GLU A 313 -4.75 4.11 15.00
N ASN A 314 -4.52 3.53 16.18
CA ASN A 314 -5.49 2.70 16.89
C ASN A 314 -6.58 3.54 17.57
#